data_AF-A0A9E5NKS7-F1
#
_entry.id   AF-A0A9E5NKS7-F1
#
_cell.length_a   1.000
_cell.length_b   1.000
_cell.length_c   1.000
_cell.angle_alpha   90.00
_cell.angle_beta   90.00
_cell.angle_gamma   90.00
#
_symmetry.space_group_name_H-M   'P 1'
#
loop_
_entity.id
_entity.type
_entity.pdbx_description
1 polymer ?
#
loop_
_entity_poly.entity_id
_entity_poly.type
_entity_poly.pdbx_seq_one_letter_code
_entity_poly.pdbx_strand_id
1 'polypeptide(L)' 'MIRELASLPDPFVLVLDDYHAIQEVSIHGVMATFVEHQPRQMNLVLITREDPPLPLARLRVRGEMNEIRAADLQ' A
#
# COMPACT_ATOMS: atom_id res chain seq x y z
N MET A 1 -6.60 15.06 -1.30
CA MET A 1 -5.84 13.90 -0.77
C MET A 1 -4.68 13.42 -1.65
N ILE A 2 -4.84 12.57 -2.69
CA ILE A 2 -3.67 12.09 -3.50
C ILE A 2 -2.90 13.24 -4.14
N ARG A 3 -3.60 14.24 -4.70
CA ARG A 3 -2.98 15.40 -5.35
C ARG A 3 -2.20 16.29 -4.37
N GLU A 4 -2.66 16.38 -3.13
CA GLU A 4 -1.95 17.13 -2.08
C GLU A 4 -0.68 16.38 -1.66
N LEU A 5 -0.75 15.06 -1.52
CA LEU A 5 0.43 14.22 -1.26
C LEU A 5 1.44 14.28 -2.42
N ALA A 6 0.95 14.38 -3.66
CA ALA A 6 1.77 14.63 -4.84
C ALA A 6 2.38 16.05 -4.88
N SER A 7 1.92 16.98 -4.03
CA SER A 7 2.49 18.32 -3.92
C SER A 7 3.58 18.45 -2.85
N LEU A 8 3.78 17.40 -2.03
CA LEU A 8 4.91 17.35 -1.10
C LEU A 8 6.22 17.34 -1.90
N PRO A 9 7.17 18.25 -1.62
CA PRO A 9 8.34 18.43 -2.47
C PRO A 9 9.36 17.29 -2.32
N ASP A 10 9.35 16.61 -1.17
CA ASP A 10 10.37 15.63 -0.81
C ASP A 10 9.84 14.19 -0.86
N PRO A 11 10.70 13.22 -1.17
CA PRO A 11 10.34 11.81 -1.03
C PRO A 11 9.90 11.47 0.39
N PHE A 12 8.80 10.75 0.53
CA PHE A 12 8.26 10.37 1.83
C PHE A 12 7.75 8.92 1.83
N VAL A 13 7.61 8.39 3.04
CA VAL A 13 7.08 7.04 3.27
C VAL A 13 5.77 7.15 4.03
N LEU A 14 4.72 6.53 3.51
CA LEU A 14 3.47 6.33 4.23
C LEU A 14 3.47 4.91 4.80
N VAL A 15 3.43 4.78 6.12
CA VAL A 15 3.35 3.48 6.79
C VAL A 15 1.93 3.29 7.32
N LEU A 16 1.29 2.20 6.92
CA LEU A 16 -0.01 1.78 7.42
C LEU A 16 0.18 0.50 8.21
N ASP A 17 0.03 0.61 9.53
CA ASP A 17 0.08 -0.52 10.44
C ASP A 17 -1.32 -1.08 10.72
N ASP A 18 -1.37 -2.36 11.10
CA ASP A 18 -2.58 -3.11 11.42
C ASP A 18 -3.72 -2.94 10.39
N TYR A 19 -3.39 -2.95 9.10
CA TYR A 19 -4.39 -2.66 8.04
C TYR A 19 -5.62 -3.58 8.05
N HIS A 20 -5.46 -4.83 8.51
CA HIS A 20 -6.56 -5.77 8.73
C HIS A 20 -7.66 -5.26 9.69
N ALA A 21 -7.39 -4.25 10.52
CA ALA A 21 -8.40 -3.62 11.37
C ALA A 21 -9.42 -2.80 10.56
N ILE A 22 -9.08 -2.39 9.34
CA ILE A 22 -10.02 -1.75 8.42
C ILE A 22 -10.94 -2.83 7.85
N GLN A 23 -12.22 -2.80 8.24
CA GLN A 23 -13.24 -3.72 7.73
C GLN A 23 -14.17 -3.08 6.69
N GLU A 24 -14.12 -1.76 6.59
CA GLU A 24 -15.02 -0.98 5.76
C GLU A 24 -14.60 -1.07 4.28
N VAL A 25 -15.44 -1.73 3.48
CA VAL A 25 -15.16 -2.05 2.06
C VAL A 25 -14.89 -0.78 1.24
N SER A 26 -15.58 0.32 1.54
CA SER A 26 -15.38 1.58 0.84
C SER A 26 -13.97 2.14 1.03
N ILE A 27 -13.34 1.92 2.19
CA ILE A 27 -11.96 2.33 2.46
C ILE A 27 -10.99 1.49 1.62
N HIS A 28 -11.22 0.18 1.48
CA HIS A 28 -10.39 -0.66 0.61
C HIS A 28 -10.40 -0.22 -0.85
N GLY A 29 -11.55 0.22 -1.36
CA GLY A 29 -11.65 0.77 -2.73
C GLY A 29 -10.82 2.05 -2.91
N VAL A 30 -10.82 2.94 -1.92
CA VAL A 30 -9.97 4.14 -1.91
C VAL A 30 -8.50 3.76 -1.86
N MET A 31 -8.14 2.80 -1.00
CA MET A 31 -6.76 2.31 -0.86
C MET A 31 -6.25 1.61 -2.10
N ALA A 32 -7.10 0.85 -2.81
CA ALA A 32 -6.75 0.28 -4.10
C ALA A 32 -6.42 1.39 -5.11
N THR A 33 -7.27 2.41 -5.20
CA THR A 33 -7.05 3.56 -6.08
C THR A 33 -5.75 4.29 -5.74
N PHE A 34 -5.44 4.40 -4.45
CA PHE A 34 -4.22 5.03 -3.93
C PHE A 34 -2.96 4.27 -4.35
N VAL A 35 -2.97 2.94 -4.24
CA VAL A 35 -1.87 2.07 -4.67
C VAL A 35 -1.66 2.14 -6.18
N GLU A 36 -2.74 2.21 -6.96
CA GLU A 36 -2.64 2.30 -8.42
C GLU A 36 -2.13 3.65 -8.93
N HIS A 37 -2.45 4.73 -8.22
CA HIS A 37 -2.12 6.10 -8.61
C HIS A 37 -1.13 6.77 -7.66
N GLN A 38 -0.26 5.97 -7.04
CA GLN A 38 0.67 6.48 -6.04
C GLN A 38 1.59 7.57 -6.64
N PRO A 39 1.82 8.69 -5.93
CA PRO A 39 2.80 9.68 -6.34
C PRO A 39 4.20 9.07 -6.41
N ARG A 40 5.01 9.46 -7.41
CA ARG A 40 6.37 8.92 -7.59
C ARG A 40 7.33 9.17 -6.42
N GLN A 41 7.08 10.23 -5.65
CA GLN A 41 7.87 10.58 -4.47
C GLN A 41 7.43 9.84 -3.20
N MET A 42 6.41 8.99 -3.28
CA MET A 42 5.86 8.28 -2.14
C MET A 42 6.19 6.80 -2.22
N ASN A 43 6.65 6.24 -1.11
CA ASN A 43 6.69 4.79 -0.89
C ASN A 43 5.61 4.39 0.11
N LEU A 44 4.80 3.40 -0.22
CA LEU A 44 3.80 2.84 0.68
C LEU A 44 4.36 1.59 1.38
N VAL A 45 4.31 1.56 2.70
CA VAL A 45 4.58 0.37 3.51
C VAL A 45 3.27 -0.06 4.17
N LEU A 46 2.88 -1.31 3.95
CA LEU A 46 1.66 -1.89 4.48
C LEU A 46 2.02 -3.05 5.40
N ILE A 47 1.58 -2.97 6.66
CA ILE A 47 1.77 -4.00 7.67
C ILE A 47 0.38 -4.56 8.01
N THR A 48 0.24 -5.86 7.85
CA THR A 48 -1.02 -6.56 8.03
C THR A 48 -0.79 -8.02 8.39
N ARG A 49 -1.73 -8.59 9.13
CA ARG A 49 -1.71 -10.00 9.53
C ARG A 49 -2.41 -10.90 8.51
N GLU A 50 -3.23 -10.30 7.66
CA GLU A 50 -4.05 -10.98 6.66
C GLU A 50 -3.80 -10.36 5.29
N ASP A 51 -4.04 -11.15 4.23
CA ASP A 51 -3.93 -10.65 2.86
C ASP A 51 -4.99 -9.56 2.64
N PRO A 52 -4.57 -8.31 2.38
CA PRO A 52 -5.49 -7.20 2.25
C PRO A 52 -6.28 -7.34 0.93
N PRO A 53 -7.55 -6.91 0.89
CA PRO A 53 -8.38 -6.99 -0.32
C PRO A 53 -8.00 -5.87 -1.32
N LEU A 54 -6.72 -5.82 -1.69
CA LEU A 54 -6.12 -4.86 -2.61
C LEU A 54 -5.58 -5.59 -3.85
N PRO A 55 -5.54 -4.94 -5.02
CA PRO A 55 -5.07 -5.55 -6.27
C PRO A 55 -3.54 -5.68 -6.34
N LEU A 56 -2.91 -6.26 -5.31
CA LEU A 56 -1.44 -6.36 -5.17
C LEU A 56 -0.81 -7.35 -6.13
N ALA A 57 -1.56 -8.34 -6.62
CA ALA A 57 -1.07 -9.36 -7.55
C ALA A 57 -0.41 -8.75 -8.80
N ARG A 58 -0.96 -7.64 -9.32
CA ARG A 58 -0.39 -6.95 -10.49
C ARG A 58 0.97 -6.33 -10.18
N LEU A 59 1.14 -5.75 -9.00
CA LEU A 59 2.42 -5.17 -8.55
C LEU A 59 3.46 -6.27 -8.31
N ARG A 60 3.04 -7.39 -7.72
CA ARG A 60 3.89 -8.55 -7.50
C ARG A 60 4.45 -9.11 -8.81
N VAL A 61 3.60 -9.29 -9.82
CA VAL A 61 4.03 -9.80 -11.14
C VAL A 61 4.97 -8.83 -11.85
N ARG A 62 4.82 -7.51 -11.64
CA ARG A 62 5.69 -6.49 -12.23
C ARG A 62 7.00 -6.27 -11.49
N GLY A 63 7.21 -6.90 -10.33
CA GLY A 63 8.35 -6.61 -9.46
C GLY A 63 8.33 -5.20 -8.86
N GLU A 64 7.15 -4.57 -8.80
CA GLU A 64 6.93 -3.21 -8.27
C GLU A 64 6.59 -3.23 -6.76
N MET A 65 6.78 -4.39 -6.11
CA MET A 65 6.46 -4.62 -4.70
C MET A 65 7.51 -5.53 -4.08
N ASN A 66 7.94 -5.16 -2.87
CA ASN A 66 8.64 -6.06 -1.96
C ASN A 66 7.63 -6.60 -0.95
N GLU A 67 7.69 -7.90 -0.70
CA GLU A 67 6.79 -8.59 0.23
C GLU A 67 7.63 -9.44 1.17
N ILE A 68 7.33 -9.35 2.46
CA ILE A 68 7.95 -10.16 3.50
C ILE A 68 6.80 -10.86 4.23
N ARG A 69 6.75 -12.18 4.13
CA ARG A 69 5.78 -13.03 4.82
C ARG A 69 6.45 -13.71 6.00
N ALA A 70 5.65 -14.23 6.92
CA ALA A 70 6.15 -15.00 8.06
C ALA A 70 7.05 -16.18 7.63
N ALA A 71 6.80 -16.75 6.45
CA ALA A 71 7.61 -17.80 5.87
C ALA A 71 9.04 -17.36 5.48
N ASP A 72 9.29 -16.06 5.30
CA ASP A 72 10.59 -15.52 4.89
C ASP A 72 11.52 -15.23 6.08
N LEU A 73 11.02 -15.34 7.32
CA LEU A 73 11.74 -15.01 8.57
C LEU A 73 12.37 -16.23 9.27
N GLN A 74 12.74 -17.26 8.52
CA GLN A 74 13.27 -18.53 9.08
C GLN A 74 14.63 -18.39 9.76
#